data_AF-A0AAW1ZCB9-F1
#
_entry.id   AF-A0AAW1ZCB9-F1
#
_cell.length_a   1.000
_cell.length_b   1.000
_cell.length_c   1.000
_cell.angle_alpha   90.00
_cell.angle_beta   90.00
_cell.angle_gamma   90.00
#
_symmetry.space_group_name_H-M   'P 1'
#
loop_
_entity.id
_entity.type
_entity.pdbx_description
1 polymer ?
#
loop_
_entity_poly.entity_id
_entity_poly.type
_entity_poly.pdbx_seq_one_letter_code
_entity_poly.pdbx_strand_id
1 'polypeptide(L)'
;MPLIVMCGYPCSGKTRRAHELREYFTKNTERQVHIVGDEDQGIDKNSVYADSQKEKNLRGSLRAEVERKVNRGDIVILDSLNYIKGYRYELFCLIKHTQTPHCLMYCLTSADVSTEWNKGREADSQYTQEILDALIQRFEAPDSRNRWDSPLFTIQQDDSLPFEAICDALFKRKAPPPNQSTQSQPLSSTNFLYELDKVTQDVLMAVLESQKTSVPGDLISIPGATEKIEFTRSLNMVELRKLRRQFISYTKMHPTENIGQIANMFVQYLNKSMH
;
A
#
# COMPACT_ATOMS: atom_id res chain seq x y z
N MET A 1 3.23 -10.21 -2.40
CA MET A 1 2.45 -11.35 -2.92
C MET A 1 1.24 -11.57 -1.99
N PRO A 2 0.09 -12.03 -2.51
CA PRO A 2 -1.14 -11.30 -2.28
C PRO A 2 -1.99 -11.81 -1.11
N LEU A 3 -2.72 -10.88 -0.50
CA LEU A 3 -3.62 -11.13 0.63
C LEU A 3 -5.06 -11.31 0.13
N ILE A 4 -5.68 -12.44 0.47
CA ILE A 4 -7.13 -12.66 0.32
C ILE A 4 -7.78 -12.35 1.66
N VAL A 5 -8.70 -11.39 1.69
CA VAL A 5 -9.47 -11.06 2.90
C VAL A 5 -10.87 -11.63 2.74
N MET A 6 -11.22 -12.64 3.55
CA MET A 6 -12.58 -13.17 3.59
C MET A 6 -13.47 -12.23 4.40
N CYS A 7 -14.70 -11.97 3.99
CA CYS A 7 -15.62 -11.10 4.71
C CYS A 7 -17.04 -11.65 4.63
N GLY A 8 -17.84 -11.49 5.68
CA GLY A 8 -19.24 -11.87 5.70
C GLY A 8 -19.73 -12.20 7.10
N TYR A 9 -21.04 -12.40 7.24
CA TYR A 9 -21.67 -12.79 8.51
C TYR A 9 -21.01 -14.01 9.16
N PRO A 10 -21.17 -14.21 10.48
CA PRO A 10 -20.85 -15.49 11.10
C PRO A 10 -21.51 -16.63 10.30
N CYS A 11 -20.87 -17.79 10.24
CA CYS A 11 -21.44 -18.94 9.51
C CYS A 11 -21.83 -18.65 8.04
N SER A 12 -21.12 -17.77 7.32
CA SER A 12 -21.41 -17.50 5.89
C SER A 12 -20.63 -18.36 4.89
N GLY A 13 -19.94 -19.41 5.35
CA GLY A 13 -19.15 -20.30 4.49
C GLY A 13 -17.73 -19.82 4.16
N LYS A 14 -17.25 -18.73 4.79
CA LYS A 14 -15.88 -18.19 4.58
C LYS A 14 -14.80 -19.26 4.69
N THR A 15 -14.79 -20.04 5.76
CA THR A 15 -13.81 -21.11 6.01
C THR A 15 -13.81 -22.17 4.92
N ARG A 16 -14.98 -22.60 4.47
CA ARG A 16 -15.11 -23.49 3.31
C ARG A 16 -14.46 -22.89 2.07
N ARG A 17 -14.79 -21.64 1.74
CA ARG A 17 -14.20 -20.95 0.57
C ARG A 17 -12.69 -20.73 0.72
N ALA A 18 -12.20 -20.44 1.92
CA ALA A 18 -10.77 -20.31 2.21
C ALA A 18 -10.03 -21.62 1.96
N HIS A 19 -10.61 -22.77 2.33
CA HIS A 19 -10.06 -24.08 2.03
C HIS A 19 -10.11 -24.43 0.54
N GLU A 20 -11.22 -24.15 -0.15
CA GLU A 20 -11.33 -24.33 -1.61
C GLU A 20 -10.22 -23.53 -2.34
N LEU A 21 -9.96 -22.29 -1.92
CA LEU A 21 -8.85 -21.46 -2.43
C LEU A 21 -7.48 -22.07 -2.12
N ARG A 22 -7.26 -22.50 -0.87
CA ARG A 22 -6.01 -23.14 -0.46
C ARG A 22 -5.72 -24.36 -1.34
N GLU A 23 -6.68 -25.26 -1.47
CA GLU A 23 -6.53 -26.46 -2.32
C GLU A 23 -6.22 -26.10 -3.77
N TYR A 24 -6.95 -25.14 -4.33
CA TYR A 24 -6.72 -24.69 -5.70
C TYR A 24 -5.30 -24.12 -5.88
N PHE A 25 -4.88 -23.19 -5.03
CA PHE A 25 -3.57 -22.56 -5.16
C PHE A 25 -2.41 -23.51 -4.87
N THR A 26 -2.54 -24.42 -3.90
CA THR A 26 -1.53 -25.44 -3.64
C THR A 26 -1.37 -26.42 -4.81
N LYS A 27 -2.46 -26.73 -5.53
CA LYS A 27 -2.42 -27.61 -6.72
C LYS A 27 -1.88 -26.90 -7.97
N ASN A 28 -2.19 -25.62 -8.15
CA ASN A 28 -1.95 -24.89 -9.40
C ASN A 28 -0.78 -23.91 -9.33
N THR A 29 -0.13 -23.75 -8.17
CA THR A 29 1.02 -22.86 -7.98
C THR A 29 2.07 -23.51 -7.08
N GLU A 30 3.33 -23.12 -7.25
CA GLU A 30 4.44 -23.56 -6.38
C GLU A 30 4.53 -22.75 -5.06
N ARG A 31 3.54 -21.89 -4.78
CA ARG A 31 3.57 -20.96 -3.65
C ARG A 31 3.01 -21.61 -2.39
N GLN A 32 3.57 -21.24 -1.25
CA GLN A 32 2.97 -21.59 0.03
C GLN A 32 1.67 -20.80 0.23
N VAL A 33 0.64 -21.49 0.72
CA VAL A 33 -0.66 -20.88 0.99
C VAL A 33 -0.95 -20.98 2.47
N HIS A 34 -0.96 -19.82 3.13
CA HIS A 34 -1.20 -19.72 4.56
C HIS A 34 -2.64 -19.30 4.80
N ILE A 35 -3.38 -20.04 5.61
CA ILE A 35 -4.62 -19.56 6.20
C ILE A 35 -4.28 -18.94 7.56
N VAL A 36 -4.85 -17.77 7.84
CA VAL A 36 -4.81 -17.09 9.13
C VAL A 36 -6.24 -16.90 9.55
N GLY A 37 -6.63 -17.46 10.69
CA GLY A 37 -8.01 -17.41 11.17
C GLY A 37 -8.10 -17.66 12.67
N ASP A 38 -9.32 -17.60 13.18
CA ASP A 38 -9.65 -17.74 14.61
C ASP A 38 -9.89 -19.20 15.04
N GLU A 39 -10.07 -20.14 14.10
CA GLU A 39 -10.27 -21.58 14.43
C GLU A 39 -9.01 -22.21 15.05
N ASP A 40 -7.82 -21.93 14.52
CA ASP A 40 -6.56 -22.54 15.01
C ASP A 40 -6.10 -21.98 16.37
N GLN A 41 -6.72 -20.88 16.84
CA GLN A 41 -6.32 -20.22 18.09
C GLN A 41 -7.06 -20.75 19.34
N GLY A 42 -7.94 -21.76 19.19
CA GLY A 42 -8.65 -22.39 20.31
C GLY A 42 -9.57 -21.41 21.05
N ILE A 43 -10.12 -20.44 20.33
CA ILE A 43 -10.84 -19.30 20.91
C ILE A 43 -12.30 -19.68 21.17
N ASP A 44 -12.77 -19.39 22.38
CA ASP A 44 -14.20 -19.31 22.66
C ASP A 44 -14.79 -18.05 22.01
N LYS A 45 -15.44 -18.24 20.86
CA LYS A 45 -16.03 -17.18 20.05
C LYS A 45 -17.06 -16.38 20.83
N ASN A 46 -17.89 -17.04 21.64
CA ASN A 46 -18.93 -16.35 22.40
C ASN A 46 -18.33 -15.41 23.44
N SER A 47 -17.34 -15.88 24.20
CA SER A 47 -16.61 -15.08 25.19
C SER A 47 -15.84 -13.91 24.56
N VAL A 48 -15.27 -14.10 23.36
CA VAL A 48 -14.54 -13.04 22.67
C VAL A 48 -15.46 -11.97 22.10
N TYR A 49 -16.55 -12.34 21.43
CA TYR A 49 -17.45 -11.37 20.81
C TYR A 49 -18.41 -10.71 21.81
N ALA A 50 -18.54 -11.25 23.02
CA ALA A 50 -19.20 -10.59 24.15
C ALA A 50 -18.40 -9.42 24.75
N ASP A 51 -17.08 -9.35 24.49
CA ASP A 51 -16.17 -8.38 25.11
C ASP A 51 -15.40 -7.59 24.04
N SER A 52 -15.66 -6.29 23.97
CA SER A 52 -15.06 -5.40 22.97
C SER A 52 -13.52 -5.35 23.02
N GLN A 53 -12.91 -5.54 24.19
CA GLN A 53 -11.46 -5.54 24.35
C GLN A 53 -10.86 -6.86 23.86
N LYS A 54 -11.49 -8.00 24.19
CA LYS A 54 -11.06 -9.30 23.63
C LYS A 54 -11.19 -9.33 22.12
N GLU A 55 -12.29 -8.82 21.58
CA GLU A 55 -12.50 -8.73 20.14
C GLU A 55 -11.45 -7.84 19.47
N LYS A 56 -11.11 -6.69 20.06
CA LYS A 56 -10.04 -5.82 19.58
C LYS A 56 -8.68 -6.53 19.62
N ASN A 57 -8.39 -7.26 20.68
CA ASN A 57 -7.15 -8.04 20.82
C ASN A 57 -7.06 -9.14 19.76
N LEU A 58 -8.15 -9.86 19.48
CA LEU A 58 -8.23 -10.87 18.43
C LEU A 58 -7.91 -10.25 17.05
N ARG A 59 -8.55 -9.13 16.71
CA ARG A 59 -8.27 -8.41 15.46
C ARG A 59 -6.80 -7.97 15.37
N GLY A 60 -6.22 -7.50 16.48
CA GLY A 60 -4.79 -7.17 16.55
C GLY A 60 -3.88 -8.38 16.33
N SER A 61 -4.19 -9.51 16.95
CA SER A 61 -3.45 -10.78 16.82
C SER A 61 -3.46 -11.28 15.38
N LEU A 62 -4.65 -11.38 14.77
CA LEU A 62 -4.80 -11.82 13.37
C LEU A 62 -4.07 -10.89 12.42
N ARG A 63 -4.15 -9.57 12.62
CA ARG A 63 -3.43 -8.59 11.80
C ARG A 63 -1.90 -8.78 11.90
N ALA A 64 -1.37 -8.96 13.12
CA ALA A 64 0.05 -9.19 13.33
C ALA A 64 0.51 -10.52 12.72
N GLU A 65 -0.33 -11.54 12.74
CA GLU A 65 -0.05 -12.81 12.07
C GLU A 65 -0.04 -12.70 10.55
N VAL A 66 -1.01 -11.99 9.96
CA VAL A 66 -1.01 -11.64 8.54
C VAL A 66 0.26 -10.87 8.19
N GLU A 67 0.62 -9.83 8.95
CA GLU A 67 1.82 -9.02 8.71
C GLU A 67 3.10 -9.86 8.68
N ARG A 68 3.23 -10.86 9.57
CA ARG A 68 4.39 -11.77 9.59
C ARG A 68 4.44 -12.71 8.39
N LYS A 69 3.28 -13.13 7.86
CA LYS A 69 3.18 -14.10 6.74
C LYS A 69 3.17 -13.42 5.38
N VAL A 70 2.69 -12.18 5.27
CA VAL A 70 2.64 -11.45 4.00
C VAL A 70 4.05 -11.15 3.53
N ASN A 71 4.43 -11.78 2.42
CA ASN A 71 5.75 -11.63 1.83
C ASN A 71 5.65 -11.59 0.29
N ARG A 72 6.80 -11.68 -0.40
CA ARG A 72 6.89 -11.63 -1.86
C ARG A 72 6.76 -12.99 -2.56
N GLY A 73 6.66 -14.11 -1.85
CA GLY A 73 6.62 -15.48 -2.37
C GLY A 73 5.31 -16.25 -2.12
N ASP A 74 4.56 -15.89 -1.08
CA ASP A 74 3.43 -16.69 -0.58
C ASP A 74 2.06 -16.04 -0.81
N ILE A 75 1.00 -16.82 -0.61
CA ILE A 75 -0.39 -16.37 -0.60
C ILE A 75 -0.90 -16.47 0.84
N VAL A 76 -1.51 -15.39 1.34
CA VAL A 76 -2.11 -15.37 2.67
C VAL A 76 -3.62 -15.21 2.53
N ILE A 77 -4.39 -16.06 3.19
CA ILE A 77 -5.84 -16.01 3.26
C ILE A 77 -6.21 -15.69 4.71
N LEU A 78 -6.78 -14.50 4.93
CA LEU A 78 -7.34 -14.13 6.23
C LEU A 78 -8.79 -14.60 6.29
N ASP A 79 -8.99 -15.76 6.92
CA ASP A 79 -10.29 -16.34 7.23
C ASP A 79 -10.78 -15.85 8.59
N SER A 80 -11.47 -14.71 8.58
CA SER A 80 -12.13 -14.16 9.77
C SER A 80 -13.38 -13.39 9.34
N LEU A 81 -14.17 -12.89 10.30
CA LEU A 81 -15.39 -12.13 9.99
C LEU A 81 -15.10 -10.89 9.13
N ASN A 82 -14.03 -10.15 9.45
CA ASN A 82 -13.64 -8.89 8.80
C ASN A 82 -14.83 -7.95 8.55
N TYR A 83 -15.76 -7.93 9.50
CA TYR A 83 -17.09 -7.34 9.36
C TYR A 83 -17.15 -5.83 9.61
N ILE A 84 -16.12 -5.28 10.28
CA ILE A 84 -16.00 -3.84 10.56
C ILE A 84 -15.13 -3.20 9.49
N LYS A 85 -15.64 -2.13 8.86
CA LYS A 85 -14.98 -1.31 7.84
C LYS A 85 -13.64 -0.77 8.32
N GLY A 86 -13.57 -0.29 9.56
CA GLY A 86 -12.33 0.21 10.16
C GLY A 86 -11.21 -0.83 10.17
N TYR A 87 -11.53 -2.09 10.47
CA TYR A 87 -10.54 -3.16 10.48
C TYR A 87 -10.07 -3.53 9.05
N ARG A 88 -10.99 -3.56 8.08
CA ARG A 88 -10.63 -3.74 6.67
C ARG A 88 -9.71 -2.63 6.17
N TYR A 89 -9.92 -1.39 6.62
CA TYR A 89 -9.03 -0.27 6.30
C TYR A 89 -7.63 -0.43 6.92
N GLU A 90 -7.53 -0.92 8.16
CA GLU A 90 -6.23 -1.25 8.77
C GLU A 90 -5.47 -2.32 7.96
N LEU A 91 -6.16 -3.38 7.53
CA LEU A 91 -5.58 -4.42 6.66
C LEU A 91 -5.14 -3.84 5.32
N PHE A 92 -5.94 -2.95 4.72
CA PHE A 92 -5.56 -2.26 3.49
C PHE A 92 -4.31 -1.39 3.67
N CYS A 93 -4.16 -0.72 4.81
CA CYS A 93 -2.95 0.05 5.11
C CYS A 93 -1.70 -0.86 5.20
N LEU A 94 -1.82 -2.05 5.80
CA LEU A 94 -0.76 -3.06 5.81
C LEU A 94 -0.41 -3.52 4.38
N ILE A 95 -1.41 -3.74 3.52
CA ILE A 95 -1.23 -4.10 2.11
C ILE A 95 -0.49 -2.99 1.34
N LYS A 96 -0.83 -1.72 1.56
CA LYS A 96 -0.12 -0.58 0.96
C LYS A 96 1.34 -0.52 1.41
N HIS A 97 1.60 -0.77 2.68
CA HIS A 97 2.95 -0.77 3.23
C HIS A 97 3.81 -1.88 2.62
N THR A 98 3.26 -3.10 2.53
CA THR A 98 3.93 -4.27 1.96
C THR A 98 3.94 -4.30 0.42
N GLN A 99 3.25 -3.35 -0.23
CA GLN A 99 3.16 -3.19 -1.68
C GLN A 99 2.73 -4.48 -2.39
N THR A 100 1.70 -5.13 -1.85
CA THR A 100 1.18 -6.38 -2.40
C THR A 100 -0.23 -6.22 -2.98
N PRO A 101 -0.61 -6.96 -4.02
CA PRO A 101 -2.02 -7.05 -4.41
C PRO A 101 -2.85 -7.67 -3.29
N HIS A 102 -4.15 -7.36 -3.27
CA HIS A 102 -5.10 -8.00 -2.38
C HIS A 102 -6.45 -8.14 -3.07
N CYS A 103 -7.27 -9.06 -2.57
CA CYS A 103 -8.67 -9.09 -2.91
C CYS A 103 -9.55 -9.29 -1.68
N LEU A 104 -10.61 -8.50 -1.60
CA LEU A 104 -11.69 -8.68 -0.64
C LEU A 104 -12.74 -9.62 -1.25
N MET A 105 -12.96 -10.75 -0.58
CA MET A 105 -13.96 -11.76 -0.96
C MET A 105 -15.12 -11.71 0.02
N TYR A 106 -16.28 -11.24 -0.44
CA TYR A 106 -17.49 -11.14 0.36
C TYR A 106 -18.35 -12.39 0.18
N CYS A 107 -18.39 -13.24 1.21
CA CYS A 107 -19.33 -14.35 1.31
C CYS A 107 -20.70 -13.82 1.72
N LEU A 108 -21.55 -13.57 0.73
CA LEU A 108 -22.89 -13.03 0.89
C LEU A 108 -23.85 -14.14 1.32
N THR A 109 -24.55 -13.92 2.43
CA THR A 109 -25.60 -14.81 2.92
C THR A 109 -26.65 -14.00 3.68
N SER A 110 -27.86 -14.53 3.84
CA SER A 110 -28.91 -13.88 4.66
C SER A 110 -28.74 -14.19 6.15
N ALA A 111 -29.31 -13.35 7.02
CA ALA A 111 -29.31 -13.59 8.46
C ALA A 111 -29.96 -14.93 8.84
N ASP A 112 -31.05 -15.30 8.15
CA ASP A 112 -31.77 -16.56 8.36
C ASP A 112 -30.89 -17.77 8.03
N VAL A 113 -30.22 -17.74 6.87
CA VAL A 113 -29.32 -18.83 6.43
C VAL A 113 -28.12 -18.95 7.37
N SER A 114 -27.53 -17.81 7.76
CA SER A 114 -26.46 -17.75 8.77
C SER A 114 -26.88 -18.38 10.09
N THR A 115 -28.11 -18.10 10.55
CA THR A 115 -28.68 -18.65 11.79
C THR A 115 -28.91 -20.15 11.67
N GLU A 116 -29.45 -20.61 10.55
CA GLU A 116 -29.71 -22.02 10.33
C GLU A 116 -28.40 -22.83 10.27
N TRP A 117 -27.38 -22.32 9.56
CA TRP A 117 -26.08 -22.99 9.53
C TRP A 117 -25.38 -22.96 10.88
N ASN A 118 -25.60 -21.94 11.70
CA ASN A 118 -25.07 -21.91 13.05
C ASN A 118 -25.63 -23.05 13.91
N LYS A 119 -26.94 -23.34 13.83
CA LYS A 119 -27.57 -24.47 14.55
C LYS A 119 -27.03 -25.84 14.14
N GLY A 120 -26.55 -25.96 12.90
CA GLY A 120 -25.98 -27.19 12.36
C GLY A 120 -24.52 -27.44 12.74
N ARG A 121 -23.85 -26.52 13.45
CA ARG A 121 -22.45 -26.70 13.91
C ARG A 121 -22.38 -27.51 15.20
N GLU A 122 -21.21 -28.05 15.49
CA GLU A 122 -20.90 -28.62 16.81
C GLU A 122 -21.13 -27.60 17.93
N ALA A 123 -21.66 -28.03 19.07
CA ALA A 123 -22.10 -27.16 20.17
C ALA A 123 -21.05 -26.14 20.60
N ASP A 124 -19.79 -26.56 20.73
CA ASP A 124 -18.67 -25.70 21.15
C ASP A 124 -18.25 -24.67 20.09
N SER A 125 -18.69 -24.86 18.84
CA SER A 125 -18.42 -23.98 17.70
C SER A 125 -19.62 -23.12 17.31
N GLN A 126 -20.75 -23.25 18.01
CA GLN A 126 -21.94 -22.43 17.77
C GLN A 126 -21.78 -21.05 18.41
N TYR A 127 -22.21 -20.02 17.71
CA TYR A 127 -22.49 -18.73 18.32
C TYR A 127 -23.80 -18.84 19.11
N THR A 128 -23.89 -18.23 20.29
CA THR A 128 -25.18 -18.01 20.93
C THR A 128 -26.02 -17.09 20.05
N GLN A 129 -27.35 -17.19 20.12
CA GLN A 129 -28.24 -16.37 19.30
C GLN A 129 -27.99 -14.87 19.54
N GLU A 130 -27.78 -14.47 20.79
CA GLU A 130 -27.47 -13.09 21.16
C GLU A 130 -26.20 -12.57 20.48
N ILE A 131 -25.11 -13.35 20.50
CA ILE A 131 -23.85 -12.96 19.87
C ILE A 131 -23.98 -12.93 18.35
N LEU A 132 -24.68 -13.91 17.77
CA LEU A 132 -24.92 -13.98 16.34
C LEU A 132 -25.68 -12.73 15.85
N ASP A 133 -26.78 -12.39 16.50
CA ASP A 133 -27.62 -11.24 16.14
C ASP A 133 -26.84 -9.94 16.30
N ALA A 134 -26.08 -9.78 17.39
CA ALA A 134 -25.23 -8.62 17.61
C ALA A 134 -24.16 -8.47 16.52
N LEU A 135 -23.52 -9.55 16.08
CA LEU A 135 -22.53 -9.53 15.01
C LEU A 135 -23.14 -9.18 13.64
N ILE A 136 -24.33 -9.70 13.34
CA ILE A 136 -25.07 -9.37 12.12
C ILE A 136 -25.48 -7.89 12.13
N GLN A 137 -25.98 -7.38 13.24
CA GLN A 137 -26.38 -5.97 13.37
C GLN A 137 -25.19 -5.00 13.22
N ARG A 138 -24.01 -5.40 13.70
CA ARG A 138 -22.76 -4.63 13.61
C ARG A 138 -22.05 -4.76 12.26
N PHE A 139 -22.52 -5.62 11.35
CA PHE A 139 -21.85 -5.88 10.09
C PHE A 139 -21.92 -4.67 9.14
N GLU A 140 -20.74 -4.16 8.77
CA GLU A 140 -20.60 -3.09 7.78
C GLU A 140 -20.22 -3.71 6.44
N ALA A 141 -21.21 -3.84 5.53
CA ALA A 141 -20.99 -4.45 4.22
C ALA A 141 -19.88 -3.74 3.43
N PRO A 142 -19.03 -4.49 2.70
CA PRO A 142 -18.06 -3.92 1.77
C PRO A 142 -18.69 -2.94 0.78
N ASP A 143 -18.11 -1.75 0.63
CA ASP A 143 -18.66 -0.67 -0.21
C ASP A 143 -17.88 -0.53 -1.51
N SER A 144 -18.51 -0.88 -2.64
CA SER A 144 -17.92 -0.82 -3.98
C SER A 144 -17.50 0.58 -4.44
N ARG A 145 -18.04 1.64 -3.81
CA ARG A 145 -17.64 3.03 -4.09
C ARG A 145 -16.25 3.34 -3.53
N ASN A 146 -15.82 2.61 -2.51
CA ASN A 146 -14.50 2.76 -1.91
C ASN A 146 -13.55 1.76 -2.56
N ARG A 147 -12.61 2.22 -3.39
CA ARG A 147 -11.66 1.32 -4.09
C ARG A 147 -10.92 0.34 -3.17
N TRP A 148 -10.66 0.74 -1.92
CA TRP A 148 -9.99 -0.08 -0.91
C TRP A 148 -10.92 -1.04 -0.17
N ASP A 149 -12.23 -0.78 -0.16
CA ASP A 149 -13.26 -1.60 0.51
C ASP A 149 -14.15 -2.36 -0.49
N SER A 150 -13.90 -2.19 -1.79
CA SER A 150 -14.71 -2.79 -2.83
C SER A 150 -14.57 -4.31 -2.76
N PRO A 151 -15.68 -5.06 -2.61
CA PRO A 151 -15.62 -6.52 -2.73
C PRO A 151 -15.25 -6.84 -4.18
N LEU A 152 -14.06 -7.41 -4.40
CA LEU A 152 -13.65 -7.81 -5.75
C LEU A 152 -14.42 -9.03 -6.22
N PHE A 153 -14.87 -9.86 -5.27
CA PHE A 153 -15.72 -11.01 -5.50
C PHE A 153 -16.80 -11.04 -4.44
N THR A 154 -18.05 -11.17 -4.86
CA THR A 154 -19.19 -11.45 -3.98
C THR A 154 -19.67 -12.85 -4.32
N ILE A 155 -19.60 -13.75 -3.35
CA ILE A 155 -19.81 -15.19 -3.52
C ILE A 155 -21.01 -15.60 -2.67
N GLN A 156 -22.01 -16.22 -3.28
CA GLN A 156 -23.15 -16.82 -2.61
C GLN A 156 -22.89 -18.30 -2.29
N GLN A 157 -23.84 -18.95 -1.61
CA GLN A 157 -23.73 -20.35 -1.22
C GLN A 157 -23.50 -21.29 -2.40
N ASP A 158 -24.29 -21.14 -3.46
CA ASP A 158 -24.31 -22.08 -4.59
C ASP A 158 -23.31 -21.73 -5.69
N ASP A 159 -22.61 -20.61 -5.54
CA ASP A 159 -21.62 -20.16 -6.51
C ASP A 159 -20.39 -21.08 -6.52
N SER A 160 -19.86 -21.32 -7.72
CA SER A 160 -18.50 -21.81 -7.90
C SER A 160 -17.50 -20.66 -7.76
N LEU A 161 -16.36 -20.89 -7.11
CA LEU A 161 -15.33 -19.85 -7.02
C LEU A 161 -14.72 -19.54 -8.40
N PRO A 162 -14.67 -18.25 -8.80
CA PRO A 162 -14.10 -17.84 -10.08
C PRO A 162 -12.55 -17.82 -10.00
N PHE A 163 -11.94 -18.99 -9.89
CA PHE A 163 -10.52 -19.15 -9.57
C PHE A 163 -9.59 -18.38 -10.52
N GLU A 164 -9.85 -18.38 -11.83
CA GLU A 164 -9.04 -17.66 -12.80
C GLU A 164 -9.08 -16.14 -12.57
N ALA A 165 -10.26 -15.58 -12.31
CA ALA A 165 -10.40 -14.16 -12.02
C ALA A 165 -9.72 -13.79 -10.69
N ILE A 166 -9.75 -14.68 -9.70
CA ILE A 166 -9.04 -14.51 -8.43
C ILE A 166 -7.52 -14.54 -8.67
N CYS A 167 -6.99 -15.49 -9.45
CA CYS A 167 -5.58 -15.49 -9.87
C CYS A 167 -5.18 -14.16 -10.52
N ASP A 168 -6.02 -13.63 -11.41
CA ASP A 168 -5.75 -12.38 -12.11
C ASP A 168 -5.72 -11.19 -11.14
N ALA A 169 -6.65 -11.15 -10.19
CA ALA A 169 -6.67 -10.13 -9.14
C ALA A 169 -5.42 -10.17 -8.26
N LEU A 170 -4.90 -11.37 -8.00
CA LEU A 170 -3.78 -11.62 -7.10
C LEU A 170 -2.40 -11.44 -7.77
N PHE A 171 -2.27 -11.78 -9.04
CA PHE A 171 -0.97 -11.86 -9.72
C PHE A 171 -0.78 -10.87 -10.87
N LYS A 172 -1.85 -10.42 -11.51
CA LYS A 172 -1.76 -9.51 -12.67
C LYS A 172 -2.05 -8.05 -12.31
N ARG A 173 -2.77 -7.77 -11.21
CA ARG A 173 -3.07 -6.40 -10.78
C ARG A 173 -1.86 -5.71 -10.15
N LYS A 174 -1.71 -4.41 -10.43
CA LYS A 174 -0.70 -3.56 -9.78
C LYS A 174 -1.05 -3.35 -8.31
N ALA A 175 -0.07 -3.57 -7.43
CA ALA A 175 -0.19 -3.31 -6.00
C ALA A 175 -0.51 -1.82 -5.73
N PRO A 176 -1.27 -1.52 -4.66
CA PRO A 176 -1.54 -0.14 -4.29
C PRO A 176 -0.25 0.56 -3.87
N PRO A 177 -0.03 1.83 -4.28
CA PRO A 177 1.19 2.54 -3.94
C PRO A 177 1.30 2.76 -2.42
N PRO A 178 2.50 2.67 -1.84
CA PRO A 178 2.70 2.97 -0.43
C PRO A 178 2.32 4.43 -0.12
N ASN A 179 1.92 4.69 1.13
CA ASN A 179 1.78 6.08 1.58
C ASN A 179 3.14 6.77 1.55
N GLN A 180 3.21 7.95 0.91
CA GLN A 180 4.47 8.70 0.82
C GLN A 180 4.99 9.15 2.20
N SER A 181 4.09 9.37 3.16
CA SER A 181 4.43 9.76 4.54
C SER A 181 5.08 8.64 5.37
N THR A 182 4.91 7.38 4.97
CA THR A 182 5.49 6.21 5.66
C THR A 182 6.67 5.60 4.90
N GLN A 183 7.07 6.21 3.79
CA GLN A 183 8.30 5.81 3.11
C GLN A 183 9.47 6.42 3.86
N SER A 184 10.38 5.58 4.36
CA SER A 184 11.68 6.03 4.82
C SER A 184 12.34 6.76 3.65
N GLN A 185 12.65 8.04 3.81
CA GLN A 185 13.48 8.73 2.83
C GLN A 185 14.79 7.92 2.71
N PRO A 186 15.31 7.69 1.49
CA PRO A 186 16.62 7.11 1.34
C PRO A 186 17.60 7.89 2.22
N LEU A 187 18.48 7.19 2.92
CA LEU A 187 19.49 7.77 3.80
C LEU A 187 20.40 8.68 2.96
N SER A 188 19.98 9.92 2.74
CA SER A 188 20.84 10.92 2.13
C SER A 188 22.01 11.15 3.08
N SER A 189 23.21 11.35 2.54
CA SER A 189 24.37 11.77 3.33
C SER A 189 23.97 12.92 4.26
N THR A 190 24.50 12.92 5.48
CA THR A 190 24.05 13.73 6.63
C THR A 190 23.95 15.24 6.34
N ASN A 191 24.57 15.72 5.25
CA ASN A 191 24.59 17.12 4.81
C ASN A 191 24.02 17.37 3.40
N PHE A 192 23.37 16.39 2.75
CA PHE A 192 22.96 16.51 1.34
C PHE A 192 22.09 17.75 1.05
N LEU A 193 21.08 18.01 1.88
CA LEU A 193 20.18 19.15 1.67
C LEU A 193 20.89 20.50 1.83
N TYR A 194 21.85 20.58 2.76
CA TYR A 194 22.66 21.78 2.96
C TYR A 194 23.57 22.03 1.76
N GLU A 195 24.28 21.00 1.30
CA GLU A 195 25.16 21.10 0.13
C GLU A 195 24.38 21.40 -1.15
N LEU A 196 23.21 20.78 -1.34
CA LEU A 196 22.31 21.08 -2.46
C LEU A 196 21.90 22.56 -2.48
N ASP A 197 21.50 23.11 -1.34
CA ASP A 197 21.09 24.50 -1.24
C ASP A 197 22.27 25.44 -1.53
N LYS A 198 23.44 25.18 -0.91
CA LYS A 198 24.66 25.97 -1.07
C LYS A 198 25.17 25.95 -2.50
N VAL A 199 25.41 24.77 -3.08
CA VAL A 199 25.94 24.64 -4.45
C VAL A 199 25.00 25.29 -5.45
N THR A 200 23.69 25.05 -5.37
CA THR A 200 22.75 25.68 -6.32
C THR A 200 22.71 27.20 -6.18
N GLN A 201 22.88 27.75 -4.98
CA GLN A 201 22.98 29.19 -4.76
C GLN A 201 24.26 29.78 -5.36
N ASP A 202 25.40 29.10 -5.19
CA ASP A 202 26.69 29.53 -5.73
C ASP A 202 26.66 29.55 -7.28
N VAL A 203 26.07 28.51 -7.90
CA VAL A 203 25.84 28.48 -9.36
C VAL A 203 24.99 29.66 -9.81
N LEU A 204 23.90 30.00 -9.10
CA LEU A 204 23.06 31.14 -9.47
C LEU A 204 23.84 32.46 -9.44
N MET A 205 24.67 32.67 -8.41
CA MET A 205 25.48 33.88 -8.29
C MET A 205 26.53 33.97 -9.41
N ALA A 206 27.20 32.85 -9.74
CA ALA A 206 28.17 32.80 -10.83
C ALA A 206 27.54 33.10 -12.20
N VAL A 207 26.32 32.62 -12.46
CA VAL A 207 25.56 32.93 -13.68
C VAL A 207 25.23 34.42 -13.76
N LEU A 208 24.72 35.00 -12.67
CA LEU A 208 24.34 36.41 -12.61
C LEU A 208 25.52 37.38 -12.79
N GLU A 209 26.69 36.98 -12.32
CA GLU A 209 27.91 37.76 -12.49
C GLU A 209 28.43 37.64 -13.92
N SER A 210 28.52 36.42 -14.44
CA SER A 210 29.04 36.15 -15.78
C SER A 210 28.19 36.77 -16.89
N GLN A 211 26.85 36.76 -16.75
CA GLN A 211 25.95 37.33 -17.75
C GLN A 211 26.10 38.85 -17.95
N LYS A 212 26.78 39.57 -17.05
CA LYS A 212 27.03 41.02 -17.21
C LYS A 212 28.01 41.31 -18.34
N THR A 213 28.87 40.33 -18.67
CA THR A 213 29.92 40.46 -19.68
C THR A 213 29.78 39.46 -20.82
N SER A 214 28.80 38.54 -20.75
CA SER A 214 28.55 37.53 -21.78
C SER A 214 27.64 38.03 -22.90
N VAL A 215 27.88 37.52 -24.10
CA VAL A 215 27.03 37.72 -25.28
C VAL A 215 26.36 36.39 -25.69
N PRO A 216 25.15 36.42 -26.30
CA PRO A 216 24.49 35.22 -26.76
C PRO A 216 25.39 34.32 -27.62
N GLY A 217 25.52 33.05 -27.24
CA GLY A 217 26.45 32.06 -27.82
C GLY A 217 27.66 31.76 -26.94
N ASP A 218 27.92 32.54 -25.89
CA ASP A 218 29.02 32.29 -24.96
C ASP A 218 28.78 31.05 -24.08
N LEU A 219 29.88 30.40 -23.69
CA LEU A 219 29.89 29.29 -22.75
C LEU A 219 30.39 29.74 -21.37
N ILE A 220 29.46 29.92 -20.43
CA ILE A 220 29.75 30.34 -19.07
C ILE A 220 30.30 29.16 -18.26
N SER A 221 31.49 29.33 -17.70
CA SER A 221 32.12 28.33 -16.84
C SER A 221 31.68 28.53 -15.39
N ILE A 222 31.25 27.45 -14.75
CA ILE A 222 30.71 27.48 -13.39
C ILE A 222 31.68 26.75 -12.44
N PRO A 223 32.12 27.39 -11.34
CA PRO A 223 32.99 26.74 -10.36
C PRO A 223 32.36 25.45 -9.81
N GLY A 224 33.12 24.36 -9.81
CA GLY A 224 32.65 23.06 -9.32
C GLY A 224 31.80 22.27 -10.34
N ALA A 225 31.56 22.80 -11.54
CA ALA A 225 30.97 22.08 -12.65
C ALA A 225 31.99 21.86 -13.78
N THR A 226 31.97 20.68 -14.39
CA THR A 226 32.65 20.40 -15.66
C THR A 226 31.82 20.84 -16.85
N GLU A 227 30.48 20.87 -16.70
CA GLU A 227 29.54 21.36 -17.69
C GLU A 227 29.52 22.89 -17.72
N LYS A 228 29.34 23.46 -18.92
CA LYS A 228 29.22 24.91 -19.13
C LYS A 228 27.77 25.29 -19.43
N ILE A 229 27.40 26.51 -19.05
CA ILE A 229 26.10 27.07 -19.38
C ILE A 229 26.16 27.73 -20.76
N GLU A 230 25.27 27.33 -21.65
CA GLU A 230 25.11 27.97 -22.96
C GLU A 230 24.27 29.23 -22.79
N PHE A 231 24.91 30.39 -22.92
CA PHE A 231 24.26 31.66 -22.71
C PHE A 231 23.47 32.07 -23.96
N THR A 232 22.15 31.92 -23.91
CA THR A 232 21.27 32.32 -25.03
C THR A 232 20.63 33.69 -24.81
N ARG A 233 20.28 34.01 -23.56
CA ARG A 233 19.67 35.28 -23.15
C ARG A 233 20.01 35.60 -21.69
N SER A 234 19.92 36.87 -21.31
CA SER A 234 20.02 37.28 -19.91
C SER A 234 18.86 36.74 -19.07
N LEU A 235 19.16 36.19 -17.90
CA LEU A 235 18.18 35.72 -16.94
C LEU A 235 18.08 36.66 -15.74
N ASN A 236 16.86 36.97 -15.33
CA ASN A 236 16.64 37.73 -14.10
C ASN A 236 16.66 36.82 -12.85
N MET A 237 16.84 37.45 -11.69
CA MET A 237 16.90 36.77 -10.41
C MET A 237 15.64 35.97 -10.05
N VAL A 238 14.46 36.38 -10.56
CA VAL A 238 13.18 35.72 -10.28
C VAL A 238 13.10 34.39 -11.03
N GLU A 239 13.45 34.38 -12.32
CA GLU A 239 13.51 33.19 -13.17
C GLU A 239 14.51 32.16 -12.62
N LEU A 240 15.72 32.60 -12.28
CA LEU A 240 16.76 31.75 -11.72
C LEU A 240 16.35 31.11 -10.38
N ARG A 241 15.71 31.88 -9.49
CA ARG A 241 15.18 31.33 -8.23
C ARG A 241 14.04 30.33 -8.46
N LYS A 242 13.20 30.55 -9.49
CA LYS A 242 12.14 29.61 -9.87
C LYS A 242 12.73 28.28 -10.34
N LEU A 243 13.70 28.31 -11.26
CA LEU A 243 14.39 27.13 -11.75
C LEU A 243 15.12 26.39 -10.62
N ARG A 244 15.81 27.11 -9.73
CA ARG A 244 16.44 26.55 -8.53
C ARG A 244 15.44 25.82 -7.64
N ARG A 245 14.28 26.43 -7.35
CA ARG A 245 13.23 25.78 -6.52
C ARG A 245 12.71 24.50 -7.18
N GLN A 246 12.50 24.51 -8.49
CA GLN A 246 12.04 23.33 -9.24
C GLN A 246 13.08 22.21 -9.20
N PHE A 247 14.35 22.54 -9.43
CA PHE A 247 15.46 21.59 -9.32
C PHE A 247 15.58 21.01 -7.90
N ILE A 248 15.58 21.85 -6.86
CA ILE A 248 15.67 21.38 -5.47
C ILE A 248 14.50 20.45 -5.13
N SER A 249 13.28 20.77 -5.57
CA SER A 249 12.12 19.91 -5.35
C SER A 249 12.26 18.55 -6.03
N TYR A 250 12.78 18.53 -7.26
CA TYR A 250 13.01 17.31 -8.01
C TYR A 250 14.10 16.44 -7.37
N THR A 251 15.23 17.05 -7.02
CA THR A 251 16.40 16.40 -6.41
C THR A 251 16.11 15.91 -4.99
N LYS A 252 15.18 16.53 -4.26
CA LYS A 252 14.67 16.00 -2.98
C LYS A 252 13.90 14.69 -3.15
N MET A 253 13.20 14.50 -4.27
CA MET A 253 12.50 13.25 -4.58
C MET A 253 13.44 12.18 -5.16
N HIS A 254 14.59 12.60 -5.71
CA HIS A 254 15.59 11.74 -6.33
C HIS A 254 17.00 12.14 -5.85
N PRO A 255 17.33 11.90 -4.57
CA PRO A 255 18.61 12.33 -4.02
C PRO A 255 19.76 11.57 -4.65
N THR A 256 20.88 12.27 -4.82
CA THR A 256 22.09 11.74 -5.44
C THR A 256 23.08 11.35 -4.34
N GLU A 257 23.75 10.22 -4.45
CA GLU A 257 24.78 9.83 -3.48
C GLU A 257 26.06 10.67 -3.61
N ASN A 258 26.34 11.21 -4.80
CA ASN A 258 27.55 11.97 -5.08
C ASN A 258 27.29 13.48 -5.09
N ILE A 259 27.62 14.14 -3.98
CA ILE A 259 27.49 15.60 -3.78
C ILE A 259 28.27 16.39 -4.85
N GLY A 260 29.41 15.87 -5.33
CA GLY A 260 30.23 16.53 -6.35
C GLY A 260 29.54 16.66 -7.72
N GLN A 261 28.43 15.95 -7.96
CA GLN A 261 27.68 16.04 -9.21
C GLN A 261 26.56 17.09 -9.19
N ILE A 262 26.23 17.66 -8.02
CA ILE A 262 25.10 18.59 -7.88
C ILE A 262 25.25 19.80 -8.81
N ALA A 263 26.46 20.37 -8.88
CA ALA A 263 26.74 21.52 -9.75
C ALA A 263 26.51 21.18 -11.23
N ASN A 264 27.04 20.05 -11.69
CA ASN A 264 26.85 19.57 -13.06
C ASN A 264 25.38 19.30 -13.40
N MET A 265 24.66 18.61 -12.51
CA MET A 265 23.25 18.32 -12.70
C MET A 265 22.41 19.60 -12.77
N PHE A 266 22.73 20.59 -11.94
CA PHE A 266 22.02 21.87 -11.98
C PHE A 266 22.33 22.67 -13.24
N VAL A 267 23.59 22.69 -13.69
CA VAL A 267 23.99 23.32 -14.96
C VAL A 267 23.26 22.67 -16.15
N GLN A 268 23.22 21.33 -16.21
CA GLN A 268 22.49 20.62 -17.26
C GLN A 268 20.98 20.91 -17.21
N TYR A 269 20.41 20.99 -16.01
CA TYR A 269 19.00 21.37 -15.83
C TYR A 269 18.72 22.79 -16.32
N LEU A 270 19.60 23.75 -16.01
CA LEU A 270 19.49 25.12 -16.50
C LEU A 270 19.53 25.15 -18.02
N ASN A 271 20.53 24.52 -18.66
CA ASN A 271 20.63 24.46 -20.12
C ASN A 271 19.35 23.91 -20.76
N LYS A 272 18.82 22.79 -20.24
CA LYS A 272 17.56 22.20 -20.75
C LYS A 272 16.31 23.04 -20.49
N SER A 273 16.35 23.95 -19.53
CA SER A 273 15.21 24.82 -19.18
C SER A 273 15.29 26.18 -19.88
N MET A 274 16.44 26.51 -20.49
CA MET A 274 16.69 27.75 -21.22
C MET A 274 16.52 27.59 -22.74
N HIS A 275 16.51 26.35 -23.24
CA HIS A 275 16.10 25.95 -24.59
C HIS A 275 14.64 25.54 -24.62
#